data_AF-A0A921UBG7-F1
#
_entry.id   AF-A0A921UBG7-F1
#
_cell.length_a   1.000
_cell.length_b   1.000
_cell.length_c   1.000
_cell.angle_alpha   90.00
_cell.angle_beta   90.00
_cell.angle_gamma   90.00
#
_symmetry.space_group_name_H-M   'P 1'
#
loop_
_entity.id
_entity.type
_entity.pdbx_description
1 polymer ?
#
loop_
_entity_poly.entity_id
_entity_poly.type
_entity_poly.pdbx_seq_one_letter_code
_entity_poly.pdbx_strand_id
1 'polypeptide(L)'
;MVSTSLKAKCHQLKSTFASPTVSNPVGGNEKCADLAIQIFFSKILKLAAVRIRNLCERVQHVELTERVYNVFNHILDQQTTLFFNRHIDQLILCCLYGVAKACKVELSFNELLNYYRKEQWKPEVFENVYIGSRNSNDVLHVDIIRFYNKVFVPAAKPFLVSLISSGTCPEEKKNASGPIPGSPKPSALPNNLPDMSLKKVSASHNVCVSFAAKQD
;
A
#
# COMPACT_ATOMS: atom_id res chain seq x y z
N MET A 1 -17.63 41.82 30.26
CA MET A 1 -16.67 42.84 29.75
C MET A 1 -15.58 42.97 30.83
N VAL A 2 -14.29 42.70 30.63
CA VAL A 2 -13.44 42.71 29.43
C VAL A 2 -12.35 41.64 29.61
N SER A 3 -12.12 40.87 28.55
CA SER A 3 -11.00 39.94 28.40
C SER A 3 -9.68 40.70 28.16
N THR A 4 -8.60 40.31 28.81
CA THR A 4 -7.24 40.76 28.44
C THR A 4 -6.41 39.58 27.96
N SER A 5 -6.07 39.65 26.67
CA SER A 5 -5.35 38.66 25.87
C SER A 5 -3.83 38.75 26.09
N LEU A 6 -3.20 37.60 26.34
CA LEU A 6 -1.74 37.42 26.41
C LEU A 6 -1.19 37.26 24.99
N LYS A 7 -0.39 38.24 24.54
CA LYS A 7 0.28 38.26 23.25
C LYS A 7 1.60 37.46 23.33
N ALA A 8 1.62 36.23 22.86
CA ALA A 8 2.85 35.47 22.66
C ALA A 8 3.49 35.86 21.31
N LYS A 9 4.74 36.31 21.38
CA LYS A 9 5.55 36.79 20.25
C LYS A 9 6.27 35.58 19.64
N CYS A 10 5.80 35.08 18.49
CA CYS A 10 6.46 33.98 17.79
C CYS A 10 7.50 34.51 16.80
N HIS A 11 8.76 34.14 16.99
CA HIS A 11 9.86 34.49 16.10
C HIS A 11 9.72 33.75 14.76
N GLN A 12 9.65 34.51 13.67
CA GLN A 12 9.57 34.00 12.30
C GLN A 12 10.87 33.26 11.92
N LEU A 13 10.83 31.94 11.81
CA LEU A 13 11.86 31.16 11.13
C LEU A 13 11.66 31.34 9.62
N LYS A 14 12.59 32.04 8.97
CA LYS A 14 12.63 32.24 7.52
C LYS A 14 12.81 30.88 6.83
N SER A 15 11.73 30.38 6.24
CA SER A 15 11.74 29.19 5.38
C SER A 15 12.23 29.57 3.99
N THR A 16 13.48 29.26 3.69
CA THR A 16 14.04 29.29 2.33
C THR A 16 13.56 28.05 1.57
N PHE A 17 12.32 28.08 1.08
CA PHE A 17 11.90 27.25 -0.04
C PHE A 17 11.25 28.18 -1.06
N ALA A 18 11.95 28.37 -2.18
CA ALA A 18 11.43 29.14 -3.30
C ALA A 18 10.19 28.44 -3.85
N SER A 19 9.01 29.06 -3.67
CA SER A 19 7.81 28.72 -4.43
C SER A 19 8.00 29.12 -5.89
N PRO A 20 7.53 28.31 -6.86
CA PRO A 20 7.37 28.80 -8.21
C PRO A 20 6.24 29.84 -8.22
N THR A 21 6.59 31.06 -8.60
CA THR A 21 5.65 32.16 -8.84
C THR A 21 4.69 31.75 -9.96
N VAL A 22 3.45 31.44 -9.62
CA VAL A 22 2.34 31.42 -10.59
C VAL A 22 1.49 32.63 -10.30
N SER A 23 1.39 33.51 -11.30
CA SER A 23 0.54 34.69 -11.32
C SER A 23 -0.92 34.31 -11.06
N ASN A 24 -1.55 35.01 -10.11
CA ASN A 24 -2.96 34.86 -9.75
C ASN A 24 -3.90 35.06 -10.95
N PRO A 25 -4.94 34.22 -11.08
CA PRO A 25 -6.27 34.68 -11.34
C PRO A 25 -7.07 34.72 -10.03
N VAL A 26 -7.77 35.82 -9.82
CA VAL A 26 -8.80 35.99 -8.79
C VAL A 26 -9.82 34.84 -8.92
N GLY A 27 -9.90 33.97 -7.90
CA GLY A 27 -10.92 32.93 -7.78
C GLY A 27 -10.37 31.53 -7.47
N GLY A 28 -10.56 31.06 -6.23
CA GLY A 28 -10.46 29.65 -5.87
C GLY A 28 -9.21 29.27 -5.07
N ASN A 29 -9.14 29.69 -3.81
CA ASN A 29 -8.22 29.15 -2.79
C ASN A 29 -8.40 27.64 -2.53
N GLU A 30 -9.50 27.05 -3.00
CA GLU A 30 -9.87 25.63 -2.88
C GLU A 30 -8.87 24.71 -3.60
N LYS A 31 -8.43 25.09 -4.81
CA LYS A 31 -7.57 24.24 -5.66
C LYS A 31 -6.16 24.03 -5.10
N CYS A 32 -5.65 24.98 -4.32
CA CYS A 32 -4.33 24.87 -3.69
C CYS A 32 -4.33 23.91 -2.50
N ALA A 33 -5.41 23.91 -1.71
CA ALA A 33 -5.56 23.00 -0.57
C ALA A 33 -5.73 21.55 -1.07
N ASP A 34 -6.57 21.34 -2.08
CA ASP A 34 -6.80 20.02 -2.67
C ASP A 34 -5.52 19.44 -3.27
N LEU A 35 -4.75 20.25 -4.00
CA LEU A 35 -3.46 19.82 -4.56
C LEU A 35 -2.46 19.45 -3.45
N ALA A 36 -2.40 20.23 -2.37
CA ALA A 36 -1.51 19.93 -1.24
C ALA A 36 -1.88 18.60 -0.57
N ILE A 37 -3.17 18.33 -0.39
CA ILE A 37 -3.69 17.07 0.17
C ILE A 37 -3.36 15.90 -0.76
N GLN A 38 -3.55 16.05 -2.07
CA GLN A 38 -3.20 15.02 -3.06
C GLN A 38 -1.71 14.69 -3.04
N ILE A 39 -0.84 15.71 -2.97
CA ILE A 39 0.61 15.52 -2.88
C ILE A 39 0.97 14.80 -1.57
N PHE A 40 0.32 15.16 -0.47
CA PHE A 40 0.52 14.52 0.83
C PHE A 40 0.17 13.03 0.81
N PHE A 41 -1.03 12.66 0.34
CA PHE A 41 -1.42 11.25 0.23
C PHE A 41 -0.56 10.49 -0.77
N SER A 42 -0.16 11.11 -1.89
CA SER A 42 0.78 10.51 -2.83
C SER A 42 2.12 10.16 -2.18
N LYS A 43 2.63 11.01 -1.28
CA LYS A 43 3.85 10.72 -0.52
C LYS A 43 3.64 9.59 0.50
N ILE A 44 2.49 9.58 1.19
CA ILE A 44 2.14 8.50 2.14
C ILE A 44 2.06 7.16 1.41
N LEU A 45 1.37 7.10 0.28
CA LEU A 45 1.23 5.86 -0.51
C LEU A 45 2.57 5.34 -1.00
N LYS A 46 3.47 6.22 -1.47
CA LYS A 46 4.84 5.84 -1.85
C LYS A 46 5.62 5.28 -0.67
N LEU A 47 5.55 5.93 0.49
CA LEU A 47 6.20 5.45 1.71
C LEU A 47 5.63 4.09 2.14
N ALA A 48 4.31 3.94 2.11
CA ALA A 48 3.64 2.70 2.46
C ALA A 48 4.02 1.56 1.51
N ALA A 49 4.07 1.80 0.20
CA ALA A 49 4.48 0.79 -0.78
C ALA A 49 5.87 0.22 -0.49
N VAL A 50 6.84 1.08 -0.17
CA VAL A 50 8.20 0.65 0.21
C VAL A 50 8.18 -0.16 1.50
N ARG A 51 7.49 0.32 2.54
CA ARG A 51 7.44 -0.35 3.84
C ARG A 51 6.70 -1.68 3.79
N ILE A 52 5.59 -1.76 3.06
CA ILE A 52 4.82 -2.98 2.84
C ILE A 52 5.69 -4.02 2.14
N ARG A 53 6.33 -3.66 1.03
CA ARG A 53 7.21 -4.59 0.30
C ARG A 53 8.32 -5.13 1.22
N ASN A 54 9.04 -4.25 1.90
CA ASN A 54 10.13 -4.66 2.80
C ASN A 54 9.64 -5.58 3.92
N LEU A 55 8.44 -5.33 4.46
CA LEU A 55 7.88 -6.16 5.53
C LEU A 55 7.41 -7.52 5.00
N CYS A 56 6.74 -7.56 3.84
CA CYS A 56 6.35 -8.78 3.15
C CYS A 56 7.55 -9.67 2.80
N GLU A 57 8.65 -9.09 2.32
CA GLU A 57 9.92 -9.81 2.06
C GLU A 57 10.47 -10.48 3.33
N ARG A 58 10.41 -9.79 4.48
CA ARG A 58 10.92 -10.32 5.75
C ARG A 58 10.09 -11.45 6.33
N VAL A 59 8.76 -11.33 6.23
CA VAL A 59 7.85 -12.39 6.64
C VAL A 59 7.75 -13.52 5.59
N GLN A 60 8.50 -13.42 4.48
CA GLN A 60 8.52 -14.38 3.37
C GLN A 60 7.16 -14.55 2.67
N HIS A 61 6.35 -13.49 2.65
CA HIS A 61 5.03 -13.44 2.01
C HIS A 61 4.92 -12.29 0.99
N VAL A 62 5.87 -12.22 0.05
CA VAL A 62 5.92 -11.18 -1.00
C VAL A 62 4.67 -11.22 -1.88
N GLU A 63 4.05 -12.38 -2.04
CA GLU A 63 2.80 -12.61 -2.75
C GLU A 63 1.57 -11.91 -2.12
N LEU A 64 1.70 -11.39 -0.89
CA LEU A 64 0.66 -10.58 -0.24
C LEU A 64 0.83 -9.07 -0.51
N THR A 65 2.01 -8.62 -0.97
CA THR A 65 2.38 -7.20 -1.09
C THR A 65 1.32 -6.35 -1.78
N GLU A 66 0.85 -6.80 -2.96
CA GLU A 66 -0.14 -6.06 -3.74
C GLU A 66 -1.49 -5.94 -3.00
N ARG A 67 -1.97 -7.04 -2.41
CA ARG A 67 -3.24 -7.05 -1.67
C ARG A 67 -3.16 -6.16 -0.42
N VAL A 68 -2.04 -6.20 0.28
CA VAL A 68 -1.80 -5.33 1.46
C VAL A 68 -1.76 -3.86 1.05
N TYR A 69 -1.07 -3.54 -0.05
CA TYR A 69 -1.06 -2.19 -0.60
C TYR A 69 -2.46 -1.73 -1.00
N ASN A 70 -3.24 -2.57 -1.66
CA ASN A 70 -4.61 -2.23 -2.08
C ASN A 70 -5.53 -1.97 -0.88
N VAL A 71 -5.47 -2.81 0.17
CA VAL A 71 -6.22 -2.58 1.41
C VAL A 71 -5.78 -1.29 2.09
N PHE A 72 -4.47 -1.03 2.16
CA PHE A 72 -3.95 0.21 2.74
C PHE A 72 -4.38 1.46 1.97
N ASN A 73 -4.28 1.43 0.64
CA ASN A 73 -4.72 2.52 -0.24
C ASN A 73 -6.22 2.79 -0.05
N HIS A 74 -7.02 1.72 -0.01
CA HIS A 74 -8.45 1.84 0.22
C HIS A 74 -8.79 2.43 1.60
N ILE A 75 -8.04 2.05 2.64
CA ILE A 75 -8.22 2.64 3.97
C ILE A 75 -7.93 4.13 3.96
N LEU A 76 -6.88 4.59 3.27
CA LEU A 76 -6.59 6.03 3.19
C LEU A 76 -7.65 6.80 2.41
N ASP A 77 -8.27 6.17 1.42
CA ASP A 77 -9.28 6.78 0.55
C ASP A 77 -10.68 6.79 1.19
N GLN A 78 -11.11 5.68 1.78
CA GLN A 78 -12.50 5.48 2.23
C GLN A 78 -12.66 5.38 3.76
N GLN A 79 -11.58 5.14 4.50
CA GLN A 79 -11.59 5.02 5.96
C GLN A 79 -10.47 5.84 6.61
N THR A 80 -10.23 7.06 6.11
CA THR A 80 -9.08 7.90 6.51
C THR A 80 -9.04 8.19 8.02
N THR A 81 -10.18 8.09 8.71
CA THR A 81 -10.26 8.20 10.17
C THR A 81 -9.40 7.16 10.88
N LEU A 82 -9.18 5.97 10.26
CA LEU A 82 -8.23 4.96 10.75
C LEU A 82 -6.79 5.46 10.76
N PHE A 83 -6.42 6.44 9.95
CA PHE A 83 -5.08 7.00 9.92
C PHE A 83 -4.85 8.14 10.93
N PHE A 84 -5.92 8.83 11.36
CA PHE A 84 -5.79 10.00 12.23
C PHE A 84 -5.19 9.67 13.60
N ASN A 85 -4.23 10.51 14.02
CA ASN A 85 -3.47 10.41 15.27
C ASN A 85 -2.79 9.04 15.47
N ARG A 86 -2.50 8.34 14.37
CA ARG A 86 -1.84 7.04 14.39
C ARG A 86 -0.63 7.01 13.48
N HIS A 87 0.32 6.17 13.83
CA HIS A 87 1.52 5.97 13.05
C HIS A 87 1.20 5.15 11.79
N ILE A 88 1.80 5.50 10.65
CA ILE A 88 1.59 4.78 9.39
C ILE A 88 1.87 3.28 9.52
N ASP A 89 2.88 2.89 10.30
CA ASP A 89 3.22 1.48 10.47
C ASP A 89 2.18 0.71 11.29
N GLN A 90 1.42 1.37 12.17
CA GLN A 90 0.30 0.71 12.86
C GLN A 90 -0.74 0.23 11.85
N LEU A 91 -1.04 1.06 10.85
CA LEU A 91 -1.95 0.68 9.76
C LEU A 91 -1.33 -0.38 8.86
N ILE A 92 -0.07 -0.24 8.45
CA ILE A 92 0.61 -1.23 7.59
C ILE A 92 0.62 -2.61 8.25
N LEU A 93 0.96 -2.70 9.54
CA LEU A 93 0.94 -3.95 10.30
C LEU A 93 -0.47 -4.56 10.34
N CYS A 94 -1.49 -3.73 10.59
CA CYS A 94 -2.87 -4.19 10.61
C CYS A 94 -3.36 -4.67 9.23
N CYS A 95 -3.00 -3.97 8.15
CA CYS A 95 -3.32 -4.39 6.78
C CYS A 95 -2.67 -5.73 6.43
N LEU A 96 -1.37 -5.88 6.72
CA LEU A 96 -0.64 -7.12 6.44
C LEU A 96 -1.26 -8.29 7.21
N TYR A 97 -1.49 -8.13 8.51
CA TYR A 97 -2.10 -9.19 9.31
C TYR A 97 -3.54 -9.49 8.88
N GLY A 98 -4.33 -8.47 8.54
CA GLY A 98 -5.70 -8.64 8.02
C GLY A 98 -5.75 -9.41 6.71
N VAL A 99 -4.87 -9.09 5.77
CA VAL A 99 -4.75 -9.79 4.48
C VAL A 99 -4.22 -11.21 4.66
N ALA A 100 -3.21 -11.42 5.50
CA ALA A 100 -2.70 -12.76 5.81
C ALA A 100 -3.82 -13.65 6.36
N LYS A 101 -4.61 -13.15 7.31
CA LYS A 101 -5.80 -13.86 7.81
C LYS A 101 -6.84 -14.13 6.73
N ALA A 102 -7.13 -13.14 5.90
CA ALA A 102 -8.10 -13.29 4.81
C ALA A 102 -7.67 -14.37 3.80
N CYS A 103 -6.38 -14.45 3.50
CA CYS A 103 -5.79 -15.48 2.63
C CYS A 103 -5.44 -16.78 3.35
N LYS A 104 -5.80 -16.95 4.63
CA LYS A 104 -5.50 -18.14 5.44
C LYS A 104 -4.00 -18.48 5.51
N VAL A 105 -3.14 -17.46 5.45
CA VAL A 105 -1.69 -17.60 5.64
C VAL A 105 -1.39 -17.75 7.12
N GLU A 106 -0.55 -18.72 7.48
CA GLU A 106 -0.07 -18.93 8.84
C GLU A 106 0.95 -17.86 9.23
N LEU A 107 0.46 -16.74 9.74
CA LEU A 107 1.29 -15.67 10.28
C LEU A 107 0.69 -15.19 11.61
N SER A 108 1.42 -15.34 12.71
CA SER A 108 0.97 -14.80 13.99
C SER A 108 1.28 -13.31 14.13
N PHE A 109 0.50 -12.61 14.96
CA PHE A 109 0.73 -11.19 15.22
C PHE A 109 2.09 -10.96 15.89
N ASN A 110 2.52 -11.88 16.77
CA ASN A 110 3.80 -11.80 17.46
C ASN A 110 4.98 -11.96 16.51
N GLU A 111 4.91 -12.89 15.57
CA GLU A 111 5.94 -13.04 14.52
C GLU A 111 6.05 -11.76 13.71
N LEU A 112 4.91 -11.24 13.23
CA LEU A 112 4.86 -9.99 12.48
C LEU A 112 5.52 -8.81 13.25
N LEU A 113 5.22 -8.66 14.54
CA LEU A 113 5.85 -7.63 15.37
C LEU A 113 7.35 -7.85 15.57
N ASN A 114 7.80 -9.10 15.67
CA ASN A 114 9.22 -9.42 15.77
C ASN A 114 9.99 -9.04 14.50
N TYR A 115 9.41 -9.26 13.32
CA TYR A 115 10.01 -8.81 12.04
C TYR A 115 10.05 -7.29 11.93
N TYR A 116 9.03 -6.60 12.41
CA TYR A 116 9.00 -5.13 12.44
C TYR A 116 10.05 -4.55 13.40
N ARG A 117 10.20 -5.13 14.60
CA ARG A 117 11.12 -4.65 15.64
C ARG A 117 12.56 -4.53 15.13
N LYS A 118 13.01 -5.51 14.33
CA LYS A 118 14.38 -5.54 13.77
C LYS A 118 14.73 -4.28 12.96
N GLU A 119 13.76 -3.63 12.33
CA GLU A 119 13.99 -2.51 11.42
C GLU A 119 13.84 -1.12 12.06
N GLN A 120 12.89 -0.96 12.98
CA GLN A 120 12.39 0.37 13.37
C GLN A 120 12.41 0.65 14.88
N TRP A 121 12.83 -0.29 15.74
CA TRP A 121 13.00 -0.19 17.21
C TRP A 121 12.28 0.97 17.91
N LYS A 122 10.95 1.04 17.76
CA LYS A 122 10.08 1.97 18.49
C LYS A 122 8.93 1.19 19.10
N PRO A 123 9.03 0.75 20.36
CA PRO A 123 7.99 -0.04 21.02
C PRO A 123 6.65 0.70 21.08
N GLU A 124 6.70 2.03 21.15
CA GLU A 124 5.55 2.94 21.08
C GLU A 124 4.61 2.66 19.91
N VAL A 125 5.14 2.20 18.76
CA VAL A 125 4.34 1.92 17.57
C VAL A 125 3.31 0.82 17.85
N PHE A 126 3.62 -0.19 18.68
CA PHE A 126 2.69 -1.28 18.96
C PHE A 126 2.15 -1.31 20.39
N GLU A 127 2.76 -0.59 21.33
CA GLU A 127 2.28 -0.51 22.72
C GLU A 127 1.30 0.65 22.94
N ASN A 128 1.42 1.74 22.18
CA ASN A 128 0.65 2.97 22.38
C ASN A 128 -0.08 3.39 21.09
N VAL A 129 -1.18 2.71 20.78
CA VAL A 129 -2.03 3.00 19.63
C VAL A 129 -3.26 3.80 20.06
N TYR A 130 -3.44 4.99 19.50
CA TYR A 130 -4.56 5.88 19.80
C TYR A 130 -5.90 5.26 19.39
N ILE A 131 -6.90 5.31 20.28
CA ILE A 131 -8.28 4.87 19.98
C ILE A 131 -9.37 5.92 20.24
N GLY A 132 -9.04 7.08 20.83
CA GLY A 132 -10.01 8.15 21.07
C GLY A 132 -9.69 8.96 22.31
N SER A 133 -10.56 9.91 22.63
CA SER A 133 -10.58 10.63 23.91
C SER A 133 -11.84 10.24 24.67
N ARG A 134 -11.70 9.79 25.94
CA ARG A 134 -12.85 9.31 26.74
C ARG A 134 -13.53 10.42 27.52
N ASN A 135 -12.77 11.45 27.89
CA ASN A 135 -13.17 12.73 28.47
C ASN A 135 -12.12 13.76 28.01
N SER A 136 -12.47 15.03 27.89
CA SER A 136 -11.73 16.10 27.17
C SER A 136 -10.21 16.22 27.41
N ASN A 137 -9.63 15.57 28.42
CA ASN A 137 -8.19 15.58 28.69
C ASN A 137 -7.52 14.18 28.68
N ASP A 138 -8.28 13.07 28.65
CA ASP A 138 -7.72 11.72 28.68
C ASP A 138 -7.72 11.10 27.28
N VAL A 139 -6.52 11.05 26.70
CA VAL A 139 -6.22 10.40 25.42
C VAL A 139 -6.05 8.90 25.67
N LEU A 140 -6.93 8.09 25.09
CA LEU A 140 -6.94 6.65 25.30
C LEU A 140 -6.03 5.96 24.27
N HIS A 141 -5.00 5.28 24.79
CA HIS A 141 -4.10 4.43 24.03
C HIS A 141 -4.27 2.97 24.47
N VAL A 142 -4.08 2.06 23.51
CA VAL A 142 -4.10 0.61 23.73
C VAL A 142 -2.99 -0.05 22.92
N ASP A 143 -2.69 -1.31 23.22
CA ASP A 143 -1.80 -2.10 22.38
C ASP A 143 -2.39 -2.33 20.98
N ILE A 144 -1.52 -2.60 20.01
CA ILE A 144 -1.88 -2.74 18.61
C ILE A 144 -2.80 -3.94 18.35
N ILE A 145 -2.74 -5.00 19.17
CA ILE A 145 -3.59 -6.17 19.00
C ILE A 145 -5.03 -5.80 19.42
N ARG A 146 -5.18 -5.05 20.50
CA ARG A 146 -6.47 -4.52 20.94
C ARG A 146 -7.03 -3.52 19.94
N PHE A 147 -6.21 -2.61 19.42
CA PHE A 147 -6.59 -1.73 18.32
C PHE A 147 -7.06 -2.52 17.09
N TYR A 148 -6.28 -3.51 16.66
CA TYR A 148 -6.59 -4.36 15.51
C TYR A 148 -7.98 -4.99 15.66
N ASN A 149 -8.22 -5.64 16.79
CA ASN A 149 -9.47 -6.38 17.01
C ASN A 149 -10.69 -5.47 17.23
N LYS A 150 -10.53 -4.36 17.96
CA LYS A 150 -11.66 -3.51 18.38
C LYS A 150 -11.97 -2.37 17.42
N VAL A 151 -11.01 -1.91 16.63
CA VAL A 151 -11.16 -0.73 15.77
C VAL A 151 -10.89 -1.08 14.30
N PHE A 152 -9.74 -1.67 14.00
CA PHE A 152 -9.35 -1.92 12.61
C PHE A 152 -10.26 -2.95 11.92
N VAL A 153 -10.47 -4.12 12.52
CA VAL A 153 -11.26 -5.20 11.92
C VAL A 153 -12.68 -4.74 11.60
N PRO A 154 -13.46 -4.14 12.53
CA PRO A 154 -14.80 -3.65 12.20
C PRO A 154 -14.84 -2.67 11.01
N ALA A 155 -13.87 -1.77 10.93
CA ALA A 155 -13.79 -0.76 9.87
C ALA A 155 -13.31 -1.33 8.52
N ALA A 156 -12.38 -2.28 8.54
CA ALA A 156 -11.75 -2.86 7.34
C ALA A 156 -12.47 -4.12 6.82
N LYS A 157 -13.38 -4.72 7.60
CA LYS A 157 -14.07 -5.99 7.27
C LYS A 157 -14.74 -5.99 5.89
N PRO A 158 -15.47 -4.94 5.44
CA PRO A 158 -16.09 -4.94 4.12
C PRO A 158 -15.08 -5.18 2.99
N PHE A 159 -13.88 -4.62 3.13
CA PHE A 159 -12.82 -4.71 2.12
C PHE A 159 -12.06 -6.03 2.18
N LEU A 160 -11.78 -6.52 3.40
CA LEU A 160 -11.13 -7.82 3.57
C LEU A 160 -11.98 -8.97 3.02
N VAL A 161 -13.31 -8.88 3.12
CA VAL A 161 -14.23 -9.89 2.55
C VAL A 161 -14.30 -9.80 1.02
N SER A 162 -14.33 -8.58 0.47
CA SER A 162 -14.28 -8.37 -0.99
C SER A 162 -13.00 -8.97 -1.60
N LEU A 163 -11.87 -8.84 -0.91
CA LEU A 163 -10.60 -9.42 -1.32
C LEU A 163 -10.67 -10.94 -1.48
N ILE A 164 -11.30 -11.64 -0.54
CA ILE A 164 -11.47 -13.11 -0.58
C ILE A 164 -12.39 -13.48 -1.75
N SER A 165 -13.44 -12.69 -1.98
CA SER A 165 -14.43 -12.96 -3.03
C SER A 165 -13.84 -12.79 -4.44
N SER A 166 -12.81 -11.94 -4.58
CA SER A 166 -12.11 -11.73 -5.85
C SER A 166 -11.15 -12.88 -6.24
N GLY A 167 -11.03 -13.94 -5.43
CA GLY A 167 -10.43 -15.22 -5.83
C GLY A 167 -8.91 -15.22 -6.09
N THR A 168 -8.18 -14.16 -5.76
CA THR A 168 -6.75 -14.06 -6.10
C THR A 168 -5.79 -14.48 -5.00
N CYS A 169 -6.18 -15.12 -3.88
CA CYS A 169 -5.15 -15.59 -2.93
C CYS A 169 -4.27 -16.69 -3.57
N PRO A 170 -2.94 -16.64 -3.44
CA PRO A 170 -2.04 -17.62 -4.01
C PRO A 170 -2.29 -18.96 -3.32
N GLU A 171 -2.85 -19.91 -4.05
CA GLU A 171 -2.92 -21.30 -3.58
C GLU A 171 -1.50 -21.87 -3.52
N GLU A 172 -1.09 -22.35 -2.33
CA GLU A 172 0.04 -23.25 -2.20
C GLU A 172 -0.24 -24.51 -3.02
N LYS A 173 0.38 -24.64 -4.20
CA LYS A 173 0.46 -25.93 -4.90
C LYS A 173 1.39 -26.86 -4.10
N LYS A 174 0.84 -27.56 -3.11
CA LYS A 174 1.45 -28.76 -2.54
C LYS A 174 1.06 -29.97 -3.39
N ASN A 175 2.09 -30.72 -3.75
CA ASN A 175 2.07 -31.83 -4.70
C ASN A 175 1.07 -32.93 -4.32
N ALA A 176 0.27 -33.37 -5.30
CA ALA A 176 -0.29 -34.70 -5.33
C ALA A 176 0.09 -35.34 -6.69
N SER A 177 1.01 -36.29 -6.64
CA SER A 177 1.29 -37.22 -7.73
C SER A 177 0.04 -38.09 -7.98
N GLY A 178 -0.58 -37.94 -9.15
CA GLY A 178 -1.68 -38.77 -9.64
C GLY A 178 -1.73 -38.75 -11.17
N PRO A 179 -2.23 -39.80 -11.84
CA PRO A 179 -1.81 -40.17 -13.19
C PRO A 179 -2.44 -39.28 -14.27
N ILE A 180 -1.64 -38.99 -15.30
CA ILE A 180 -1.97 -38.25 -16.52
C ILE A 180 -3.20 -38.87 -17.23
N PRO A 181 -4.30 -38.13 -17.42
CA PRO A 181 -5.31 -38.47 -18.42
C PRO A 181 -4.93 -37.81 -19.77
N GLY A 182 -4.97 -38.61 -20.83
CA GLY A 182 -4.39 -38.32 -22.14
C GLY A 182 -4.86 -37.03 -22.82
N SER A 183 -3.91 -36.41 -23.52
CA SER A 183 -4.08 -35.23 -24.36
C SER A 183 -5.07 -35.48 -25.53
N PRO A 184 -5.94 -34.51 -25.86
CA PRO A 184 -6.60 -34.48 -27.16
C PRO A 184 -5.61 -34.04 -28.25
N LYS A 185 -5.60 -34.78 -29.37
CA LYS A 185 -4.85 -34.51 -30.60
C LYS A 185 -5.10 -33.08 -31.12
N PRO A 186 -4.07 -32.30 -31.49
CA PRO A 186 -4.26 -31.10 -32.31
C PRO A 186 -4.51 -31.50 -33.77
N SER A 187 -5.62 -31.02 -34.32
CA SER A 187 -5.95 -31.05 -35.74
C SER A 187 -4.96 -30.22 -36.56
N ALA A 188 -4.53 -30.75 -37.71
CA ALA A 188 -3.62 -30.08 -38.65
C ALA A 188 -4.25 -28.80 -39.22
N LEU A 189 -3.55 -27.67 -39.07
CA LEU A 189 -3.81 -26.43 -39.79
C LEU A 189 -2.98 -26.41 -41.09
N PRO A 190 -3.48 -25.81 -42.19
CA PRO A 190 -2.84 -25.83 -43.49
C PRO A 190 -1.57 -24.97 -43.56
N ASN A 191 -0.52 -25.53 -44.14
CA ASN A 191 0.76 -24.88 -44.44
C ASN A 191 0.56 -23.77 -45.48
N ASN A 192 0.57 -22.51 -45.06
CA ASN A 192 1.06 -21.37 -45.85
C ASN A 192 1.19 -20.15 -44.92
N LEU A 193 2.30 -20.08 -44.20
CA LEU A 193 2.74 -18.85 -43.52
C LEU A 193 4.20 -18.63 -43.88
N PRO A 194 4.58 -17.46 -44.43
CA PRO A 194 5.96 -17.20 -44.82
C PRO A 194 6.85 -17.14 -43.56
N ASP A 195 7.97 -17.87 -43.65
CA ASP A 195 9.06 -17.91 -42.69
C ASP A 195 9.65 -16.51 -42.49
N MET A 196 9.25 -15.85 -41.41
CA MET A 196 9.85 -14.59 -40.94
C MET A 196 10.65 -14.86 -39.67
N SER A 197 11.60 -15.78 -39.77
CA SER A 197 12.59 -16.05 -38.72
C SER A 197 13.54 -14.86 -38.55
N LEU A 198 13.54 -14.26 -37.36
CA LEU A 198 14.50 -13.23 -36.95
C LEU A 198 15.90 -13.84 -36.87
N LYS A 199 16.75 -13.56 -37.87
CA LYS A 199 18.19 -13.84 -37.78
C LYS A 199 18.87 -12.78 -36.90
N LYS A 200 19.29 -13.21 -35.71
CA LYS A 200 20.12 -12.42 -34.80
C LYS A 200 21.53 -12.27 -35.39
N VAL A 201 21.87 -11.08 -35.87
CA VAL A 201 23.22 -10.74 -36.34
C VAL A 201 24.00 -10.16 -35.17
N SER A 202 24.92 -10.97 -34.61
CA SER A 202 25.90 -10.63 -33.57
C SER A 202 25.44 -10.63 -32.10
N ALA A 203 26.31 -11.13 -31.22
CA ALA A 203 26.01 -11.53 -29.84
C ALA A 203 26.31 -10.45 -28.78
N SER A 204 26.63 -9.21 -29.17
CA SER A 204 27.31 -8.28 -28.25
C SER A 204 26.57 -6.97 -27.94
N HIS A 205 25.52 -6.55 -28.66
CA HIS A 205 24.83 -5.28 -28.38
C HIS A 205 23.32 -5.36 -28.67
N ASN A 206 22.47 -5.02 -27.69
CA ASN A 206 21.00 -5.01 -27.81
C ASN A 206 20.50 -3.65 -28.32
N VAL A 207 20.41 -3.48 -29.64
CA VAL A 207 19.68 -2.36 -30.26
C VAL A 207 18.72 -2.93 -31.30
N CYS A 208 17.41 -2.75 -31.10
CA CYS A 208 16.37 -3.11 -32.07
C CYS A 208 15.83 -1.84 -32.72
N VAL A 209 15.82 -1.79 -34.06
CA VAL A 209 15.19 -0.73 -34.85
C VAL A 209 14.01 -1.33 -35.61
N SER A 210 12.81 -0.83 -35.36
CA SER A 210 11.61 -1.18 -36.11
C SER A 210 11.48 -0.24 -37.32
N PHE A 211 11.64 -0.76 -38.53
CA PHE A 211 11.22 -0.07 -39.75
C PHE A 211 9.74 -0.36 -39.99
N ALA A 212 8.89 0.65 -39.83
CA ALA A 212 7.52 0.64 -40.35
C ALA A 212 7.55 1.21 -41.78
N ALA A 213 7.36 0.36 -42.78
CA ALA A 213 7.11 0.80 -44.15
C ALA A 213 5.65 1.25 -44.26
N LYS A 214 5.47 2.47 -44.73
CA LYS A 214 4.19 3.09 -45.09
C LYS A 214 3.83 2.60 -46.50
N GLN A 215 2.68 1.96 -46.66
CA GLN A 215 2.10 1.66 -47.98
C GLN A 215 1.13 2.79 -48.34
N ASP A 216 1.35 3.39 -49.51
CA ASP A 216 0.32 4.08 -50.31
C ASP A 216 -0.39 3.06 -51.21
#